data_AF-A0A7S2LYD4-F1
#
_entry.id   AF-A0A7S2LYD4-F1
#
_cell.length_a   1.000
_cell.length_b   1.000
_cell.length_c   1.000
_cell.angle_alpha   90.00
_cell.angle_beta   90.00
_cell.angle_gamma   90.00
#
_symmetry.space_group_name_H-M   'P 1'
#
loop_
_entity.id
_entity.type
_entity.pdbx_description
1 polymer ?
#
loop_
_entity_poly.entity_id
_entity_poly.type
_entity_poly.pdbx_seq_one_letter_code
_entity_poly.pdbx_strand_id
1 'polypeptide(L)'
;GEEHRELTGPSGKYTCEGGASYSGDWQGTLKHGHGVQAWPDGGRYSGQWVRNKAHGQGRYEHADGDVYEGEWAEDRAHGHGVYWHIDGSKYEGQFLDDQQEGDGIETWSDGAKFRGQYKAGVKHGHGLFCWADGSSYEGQFCDSDLHGHGIYRWPGGKEHTGEWRRNQMNGRGTFKWADGRMYEGEYRDDLKDGHGIFRWPDGKSYDGQWRAGCQHGKGVVVEPTGVRRTGEWVNGEAKRWLA
;
A
#
# COMPACT_ATOMS: atom_id res chain seq x y z
N GLY A 1 -10.66 -16.92 -60.67
CA GLY A 1 -11.35 -17.17 -59.40
C GLY A 1 -10.38 -17.90 -58.53
N GLU A 2 -9.70 -17.19 -57.64
CA GLU A 2 -8.80 -17.81 -56.67
C GLU A 2 -9.65 -18.28 -55.49
N GLU A 3 -9.66 -19.60 -55.28
CA GLU A 3 -10.28 -20.21 -54.11
C GLU A 3 -9.59 -19.68 -52.85
N HIS A 4 -10.30 -18.86 -52.08
CA HIS A 4 -10.01 -18.65 -50.67
C HIS A 4 -10.21 -19.99 -49.95
N ARG A 5 -9.13 -20.78 -49.84
CA ARG A 5 -9.08 -21.89 -48.87
C ARG A 5 -9.09 -21.27 -47.48
N GLU A 6 -10.25 -21.30 -46.82
CA GLU A 6 -10.32 -21.09 -45.38
C GLU A 6 -9.47 -22.17 -44.71
N LEU A 7 -8.30 -21.77 -44.23
CA LEU A 7 -7.45 -22.62 -43.40
C LEU A 7 -8.20 -22.80 -42.07
N THR A 8 -8.91 -23.90 -41.93
CA THR A 8 -9.46 -24.31 -40.63
C THR A 8 -8.31 -24.75 -39.75
N GLY A 9 -8.26 -24.25 -38.51
CA GLY A 9 -7.20 -24.58 -37.56
C GLY A 9 -7.19 -26.07 -37.18
N PRO A 10 -6.17 -26.52 -36.43
CA PRO A 10 -6.09 -27.89 -35.94
C PRO A 10 -7.34 -28.29 -35.15
N SER A 11 -7.92 -29.46 -35.48
CA SER A 11 -8.99 -30.05 -34.68
C SER A 11 -8.42 -30.81 -33.49
N GLY A 12 -8.81 -30.44 -32.27
CA GLY A 12 -8.39 -31.12 -31.04
C GLY A 12 -7.13 -30.53 -30.39
N LYS A 13 -6.48 -31.30 -29.51
CA LYS A 13 -5.29 -30.87 -28.76
C LYS A 13 -4.09 -30.76 -29.71
N TYR A 14 -3.56 -29.55 -29.85
CA TYR A 14 -2.37 -29.26 -30.64
C TYR A 14 -1.14 -29.18 -29.73
N THR A 15 -0.06 -29.88 -30.07
CA THR A 15 1.22 -29.76 -29.38
C THR A 15 2.07 -28.73 -30.11
N CYS A 16 2.37 -27.62 -29.44
CA CYS A 16 3.22 -26.54 -29.92
C CYS A 16 4.70 -26.94 -29.84
N GLU A 17 5.55 -26.17 -30.53
CA GLU A 17 7.00 -26.25 -30.32
C GLU A 17 7.35 -26.00 -28.84
N GLY A 18 8.30 -26.78 -28.31
CA GLY A 18 8.66 -26.76 -26.89
C GLY A 18 7.78 -27.62 -25.98
N GLY A 19 6.83 -28.40 -26.52
CA GLY A 19 6.04 -29.38 -25.76
C GLY A 19 4.81 -28.81 -25.06
N ALA A 20 4.57 -27.50 -25.16
CA ALA A 20 3.31 -26.91 -24.72
C ALA A 20 2.15 -27.47 -25.54
N SER A 21 0.96 -27.54 -24.95
CA SER A 21 -0.24 -27.99 -25.65
C SER A 21 -1.34 -26.95 -25.59
N TYR A 22 -2.10 -26.84 -26.67
CA TYR A 22 -3.24 -25.93 -26.78
C TYR A 22 -4.49 -26.71 -27.19
N SER A 23 -5.62 -26.39 -26.58
CA SER A 23 -6.95 -26.89 -26.95
C SER A 23 -7.93 -25.74 -26.87
N GLY A 24 -8.50 -25.34 -28.00
CA GLY A 24 -9.40 -24.19 -28.06
C GLY A 24 -9.72 -23.80 -29.50
N ASP A 25 -10.35 -22.64 -29.64
CA ASP A 25 -10.74 -22.12 -30.94
C ASP A 25 -9.52 -21.59 -31.71
N TRP A 26 -9.68 -21.54 -33.03
CA TRP A 26 -8.67 -21.09 -33.98
C TRP A 26 -9.29 -20.17 -35.02
N GLN A 27 -8.56 -19.14 -35.43
CA GLN A 27 -8.85 -18.35 -36.62
C GLN A 27 -7.66 -18.47 -37.57
N GLY A 28 -7.80 -19.28 -38.62
CA GLY A 28 -6.65 -19.66 -39.44
C GLY A 28 -5.69 -20.56 -38.65
N THR A 29 -4.42 -20.17 -38.62
CA THR A 29 -3.36 -20.82 -37.84
C THR A 29 -3.11 -20.14 -36.48
N LEU A 30 -3.94 -19.18 -36.09
CA LEU A 30 -3.76 -18.40 -34.87
C LEU A 30 -4.80 -18.84 -33.82
N LYS A 31 -4.36 -19.02 -32.57
CA LYS A 31 -5.25 -19.17 -31.42
C LYS A 31 -6.14 -17.93 -31.34
N HIS A 32 -7.44 -18.16 -31.21
CA HIS A 32 -8.46 -17.13 -31.15
C HIS A 32 -9.63 -17.64 -30.31
N GLY A 33 -10.56 -16.79 -29.87
CA GLY A 33 -11.73 -17.26 -29.13
C GLY A 33 -11.35 -17.80 -27.75
N HIS A 34 -11.88 -18.94 -27.33
CA HIS A 34 -11.56 -19.53 -26.03
C HIS A 34 -10.62 -20.72 -26.17
N GLY A 35 -9.68 -20.84 -25.25
CA GLY A 35 -8.74 -21.95 -25.26
C GLY A 35 -7.93 -22.12 -24.00
N VAL A 36 -7.38 -23.32 -23.86
CA VAL A 36 -6.50 -23.72 -22.77
C VAL A 36 -5.13 -24.02 -23.32
N GLN A 37 -4.11 -23.32 -22.82
CA GLN A 37 -2.71 -23.67 -23.05
C GLN A 37 -2.11 -24.25 -21.77
N ALA A 38 -1.43 -25.37 -21.87
CA ALA A 38 -0.68 -26.00 -20.78
C ALA A 38 0.78 -26.19 -21.19
N TRP A 39 1.69 -25.78 -20.32
CA TRP A 39 3.14 -25.86 -20.54
C TRP A 39 3.75 -27.05 -19.77
N PRO A 40 4.89 -27.60 -20.22
CA PRO A 40 5.53 -28.75 -19.56
C PRO A 40 6.02 -28.49 -18.13
N ASP A 41 6.24 -27.22 -17.77
CA ASP A 41 6.62 -26.79 -16.43
C ASP A 41 5.46 -26.85 -15.41
N GLY A 42 4.23 -27.12 -15.88
CA GLY A 42 3.03 -27.15 -15.06
C GLY A 42 2.18 -25.88 -15.17
N GLY A 43 2.69 -24.82 -15.81
CA GLY A 43 1.92 -23.61 -16.07
C GLY A 43 0.70 -23.90 -16.94
N ARG A 44 -0.39 -23.16 -16.72
CA ARG A 44 -1.63 -23.34 -17.48
C ARG A 44 -2.46 -22.07 -17.57
N TYR A 45 -2.79 -21.67 -18.80
CA TYR A 45 -3.70 -20.57 -19.11
C TYR A 45 -5.02 -21.13 -19.62
N SER A 46 -6.12 -20.58 -19.14
CA SER A 46 -7.47 -20.89 -19.61
C SER A 46 -8.22 -19.58 -19.77
N GLY A 47 -8.56 -19.20 -21.00
CA GLY A 47 -9.19 -17.91 -21.23
C GLY A 47 -9.39 -17.58 -22.69
N GLN A 48 -9.59 -16.29 -22.93
CA GLN A 48 -9.78 -15.71 -24.24
C GLN A 48 -8.44 -15.45 -24.94
N TRP A 49 -8.43 -15.63 -26.25
CA TRP A 49 -7.27 -15.49 -27.11
C TRP A 49 -7.58 -14.57 -28.30
N VAL A 50 -6.63 -13.71 -28.65
CA VAL A 50 -6.66 -12.92 -29.88
C VAL A 50 -5.29 -13.05 -30.55
N ARG A 51 -5.26 -13.66 -31.74
CA ARG A 51 -4.06 -13.76 -32.59
C ARG A 51 -2.84 -14.32 -31.85
N ASN A 52 -2.99 -15.52 -31.26
CA ASN A 52 -1.99 -16.22 -30.44
C ASN A 52 -1.69 -15.61 -29.07
N LYS A 53 -2.37 -14.55 -28.65
CA LYS A 53 -2.11 -13.89 -27.37
C LYS A 53 -3.29 -14.01 -26.41
N ALA A 54 -3.02 -14.16 -25.13
CA ALA A 54 -4.02 -14.04 -24.07
C ALA A 54 -4.60 -12.61 -24.11
N HIS A 55 -5.92 -12.50 -24.17
CA HIS A 55 -6.61 -11.23 -24.32
C HIS A 55 -8.06 -11.36 -23.85
N GLY A 56 -8.61 -10.40 -23.12
CA GLY A 56 -9.93 -10.51 -22.51
C GLY A 56 -9.89 -11.29 -21.19
N GLN A 57 -10.95 -12.01 -20.83
CA GLN A 57 -10.99 -12.72 -19.54
C GLN A 57 -10.20 -14.02 -19.59
N GLY A 58 -9.40 -14.29 -18.55
CA GLY A 58 -8.65 -15.53 -18.44
C GLY A 58 -8.04 -15.77 -17.07
N ARG A 59 -7.66 -17.03 -16.84
CA ARG A 59 -7.01 -17.49 -15.63
C ARG A 59 -5.70 -18.18 -15.97
N TYR A 60 -4.64 -17.78 -15.28
CA TYR A 60 -3.32 -18.37 -15.39
C TYR A 60 -2.90 -18.98 -14.05
N GLU A 61 -2.62 -20.28 -14.07
CA GLU A 61 -1.99 -21.03 -12.99
C GLU A 61 -0.49 -21.07 -13.30
N HIS A 62 0.32 -20.42 -12.46
CA HIS A 62 1.77 -20.45 -12.57
C HIS A 62 2.31 -21.80 -12.08
N ALA A 63 3.48 -22.20 -12.59
CA ALA A 63 4.13 -23.45 -12.21
C ALA A 63 4.55 -23.50 -10.72
N ASP A 64 4.75 -22.34 -10.09
CA ASP A 64 5.07 -22.19 -8.66
C ASP A 64 3.84 -22.25 -7.74
N GLY A 65 2.63 -22.25 -8.31
CA GLY A 65 1.36 -22.31 -7.59
C GLY A 65 0.65 -20.96 -7.44
N ASP A 66 1.26 -19.86 -7.87
CA ASP A 66 0.58 -18.57 -7.97
C ASP A 66 -0.54 -18.63 -9.02
N VAL A 67 -1.57 -17.80 -8.85
CA VAL A 67 -2.72 -17.76 -9.75
C VAL A 67 -3.08 -16.32 -10.06
N TYR A 68 -3.27 -16.00 -11.32
CA TYR A 68 -3.96 -14.78 -11.75
C TYR A 68 -5.28 -15.11 -12.43
N GLU A 69 -6.34 -14.39 -12.11
CA GLU A 69 -7.64 -14.45 -12.79
C GLU A 69 -8.16 -13.04 -13.03
N GLY A 70 -8.39 -12.67 -14.28
CA GLY A 70 -8.82 -11.32 -14.62
C GLY A 70 -8.74 -11.02 -16.09
N GLU A 71 -8.67 -9.73 -16.39
CA GLU A 71 -8.52 -9.22 -17.75
C GLU A 71 -7.07 -9.34 -18.24
N TRP A 72 -6.93 -9.64 -19.52
CA TRP A 72 -5.65 -9.78 -20.22
C TRP A 72 -5.63 -8.85 -21.43
N ALA A 73 -4.47 -8.30 -21.74
CA ALA A 73 -4.23 -7.57 -22.96
C ALA A 73 -2.84 -7.92 -23.50
N GLU A 74 -2.79 -8.55 -24.68
CA GLU A 74 -1.54 -8.85 -25.38
C GLU A 74 -0.52 -9.64 -24.52
N ASP A 75 -1.00 -10.72 -23.89
CA ASP A 75 -0.25 -11.60 -22.98
C ASP A 75 0.07 -11.04 -21.60
N ARG A 76 -0.48 -9.87 -21.24
CA ARG A 76 -0.26 -9.23 -19.93
C ARG A 76 -1.54 -9.13 -19.12
N ALA A 77 -1.42 -9.24 -17.80
CA ALA A 77 -2.48 -8.86 -16.87
C ALA A 77 -2.83 -7.37 -17.07
N HIS A 78 -4.12 -7.09 -17.17
CA HIS A 78 -4.67 -5.76 -17.47
C HIS A 78 -6.03 -5.60 -16.77
N GLY A 79 -6.61 -4.40 -16.79
CA GLY A 79 -7.97 -4.17 -16.32
C GLY A 79 -8.16 -4.59 -14.86
N HIS A 80 -9.26 -5.25 -14.51
CA HIS A 80 -9.45 -5.80 -13.18
C HIS A 80 -9.06 -7.27 -13.11
N GLY A 81 -8.43 -7.65 -12.01
CA GLY A 81 -8.07 -9.03 -11.75
C GLY A 81 -7.79 -9.31 -10.28
N VAL A 82 -7.57 -10.59 -10.02
CA VAL A 82 -7.23 -11.15 -8.73
C VAL A 82 -5.98 -11.99 -8.89
N TYR A 83 -4.97 -11.70 -8.09
CA TYR A 83 -3.74 -12.46 -8.00
C TYR A 83 -3.67 -13.13 -6.63
N TRP A 84 -3.51 -14.45 -6.60
CA TRP A 84 -3.27 -15.23 -5.38
C TRP A 84 -1.84 -15.74 -5.40
N HIS A 85 -1.11 -15.47 -4.32
CA HIS A 85 0.20 -16.05 -4.09
C HIS A 85 0.08 -17.37 -3.34
N ILE A 86 1.03 -18.28 -3.59
CA ILE A 86 1.12 -19.56 -2.90
C ILE A 86 1.33 -19.43 -1.39
N ASP A 87 1.87 -18.30 -0.93
CA ASP A 87 2.05 -17.97 0.49
C ASP A 87 0.74 -17.58 1.20
N GLY A 88 -0.37 -17.54 0.46
CA GLY A 88 -1.71 -17.19 0.95
C GLY A 88 -2.04 -15.70 0.85
N SER A 89 -1.11 -14.85 0.44
CA SER A 89 -1.39 -13.46 0.14
C SER A 89 -2.18 -13.29 -1.17
N LYS A 90 -2.93 -12.21 -1.27
CA LYS A 90 -3.87 -11.94 -2.37
C LYS A 90 -3.89 -10.46 -2.71
N TYR A 91 -3.83 -10.14 -3.98
CA TYR A 91 -4.17 -8.83 -4.52
C TYR A 91 -5.47 -8.90 -5.33
N GLU A 92 -6.35 -7.92 -5.18
CA GLU A 92 -7.57 -7.75 -5.96
C GLU A 92 -7.71 -6.27 -6.34
N GLY A 93 -7.66 -5.96 -7.63
CA GLY A 93 -7.62 -4.58 -8.08
C GLY A 93 -7.33 -4.42 -9.56
N GLN A 94 -6.87 -3.23 -9.91
CA GLN A 94 -6.54 -2.86 -11.28
C GLN A 94 -5.09 -3.25 -11.64
N PHE A 95 -4.90 -3.65 -12.90
CA PHE A 95 -3.62 -4.00 -13.49
C PHE A 95 -3.40 -3.21 -14.79
N LEU A 96 -2.15 -2.83 -15.03
CA LEU A 96 -1.69 -2.25 -16.27
C LEU A 96 -0.33 -2.87 -16.62
N ASP A 97 -0.27 -3.62 -17.73
CA ASP A 97 0.94 -4.24 -18.24
C ASP A 97 1.69 -5.05 -17.16
N ASP A 98 0.98 -6.02 -16.56
CA ASP A 98 1.47 -6.91 -15.49
C ASP A 98 1.74 -6.24 -14.13
N GLN A 99 1.48 -4.94 -13.99
CA GLN A 99 1.70 -4.21 -12.74
C GLN A 99 0.39 -3.79 -12.08
N GLN A 100 0.36 -3.80 -10.75
CA GLN A 100 -0.73 -3.21 -9.98
C GLN A 100 -0.81 -1.70 -10.28
N GLU A 101 -2.01 -1.21 -10.55
CA GLU A 101 -2.29 0.17 -10.90
C GLU A 101 -3.62 0.59 -10.25
N GLY A 102 -3.92 1.88 -10.15
CA GLY A 102 -5.24 2.35 -9.71
C GLY A 102 -5.61 1.86 -8.31
N ASP A 103 -6.89 1.55 -8.07
CA ASP A 103 -7.37 1.08 -6.77
C ASP A 103 -7.22 -0.45 -6.64
N GLY A 104 -6.73 -0.89 -5.48
CA GLY A 104 -6.58 -2.30 -5.16
C GLY A 104 -6.67 -2.61 -3.67
N ILE A 105 -6.85 -3.90 -3.38
CA ILE A 105 -6.88 -4.48 -2.05
C ILE A 105 -5.84 -5.60 -2.00
N GLU A 106 -4.86 -5.46 -1.11
CA GLU A 106 -3.85 -6.47 -0.83
C GLU A 106 -4.11 -7.03 0.56
N THR A 107 -4.16 -8.36 0.68
CA THR A 107 -4.36 -9.08 1.94
C THR A 107 -3.21 -10.07 2.11
N TRP A 108 -2.54 -10.04 3.26
CA TRP A 108 -1.44 -10.93 3.57
C TRP A 108 -1.90 -12.10 4.43
N SER A 109 -1.11 -13.17 4.46
CA SER A 109 -1.43 -14.40 5.21
C SER A 109 -1.42 -14.22 6.73
N ASP A 110 -0.75 -13.18 7.23
CA ASP A 110 -0.78 -12.77 8.65
C ASP A 110 -2.06 -11.98 9.03
N GLY A 111 -2.94 -11.70 8.06
CA GLY A 111 -4.17 -10.95 8.24
C GLY A 111 -4.01 -9.44 8.06
N ALA A 112 -2.80 -8.94 7.78
CA ALA A 112 -2.62 -7.55 7.38
C ALA A 112 -3.40 -7.27 6.07
N LYS A 113 -3.82 -6.01 5.90
CA LYS A 113 -4.62 -5.60 4.75
C LYS A 113 -4.35 -4.17 4.35
N PHE A 114 -4.12 -3.95 3.07
CA PHE A 114 -4.04 -2.63 2.46
C PHE A 114 -5.20 -2.47 1.49
N ARG A 115 -5.86 -1.30 1.55
CA ARG A 115 -6.84 -0.86 0.57
C ARG A 115 -6.46 0.55 0.14
N GLY A 116 -6.15 0.74 -1.12
CA GLY A 116 -5.77 2.06 -1.60
C GLY A 116 -5.24 2.03 -3.02
N GLN A 117 -4.51 3.08 -3.33
CA GLN A 117 -4.04 3.35 -4.67
C GLN A 117 -2.64 2.76 -4.90
N TYR A 118 -2.42 2.30 -6.13
CA TYR A 118 -1.19 1.75 -6.66
C TYR A 118 -0.80 2.52 -7.92
N LYS A 119 0.51 2.60 -8.16
CA LYS A 119 1.08 3.14 -9.39
C LYS A 119 2.31 2.32 -9.73
N ALA A 120 2.33 1.69 -10.89
CA ALA A 120 3.47 0.88 -11.35
C ALA A 120 3.96 -0.14 -10.30
N GLY A 121 3.02 -0.85 -9.66
CA GLY A 121 3.31 -1.91 -8.69
C GLY A 121 3.63 -1.46 -7.26
N VAL A 122 3.63 -0.15 -6.96
CA VAL A 122 3.89 0.37 -5.60
C VAL A 122 2.70 1.14 -5.04
N LYS A 123 2.52 1.11 -3.70
CA LYS A 123 1.46 1.87 -3.04
C LYS A 123 1.74 3.36 -3.21
N HIS A 124 0.78 4.11 -3.75
CA HIS A 124 0.96 5.52 -4.11
C HIS A 124 -0.39 6.23 -4.09
N GLY A 125 -0.46 7.47 -3.62
CA GLY A 125 -1.74 8.19 -3.52
C GLY A 125 -2.33 8.05 -2.12
N HIS A 126 -3.59 7.66 -1.97
CA HIS A 126 -4.24 7.47 -0.67
C HIS A 126 -4.56 6.00 -0.39
N GLY A 127 -4.51 5.62 0.88
CA GLY A 127 -4.87 4.26 1.30
C GLY A 127 -5.09 4.11 2.79
N LEU A 128 -5.63 2.95 3.15
CA LEU A 128 -5.77 2.45 4.50
C LEU A 128 -4.95 1.15 4.61
N PHE A 129 -3.95 1.15 5.48
CA PHE A 129 -3.21 -0.04 5.86
C PHE A 129 -3.61 -0.44 7.29
N CYS A 130 -4.12 -1.66 7.46
CA CYS A 130 -4.26 -2.33 8.75
C CYS A 130 -3.17 -3.40 8.88
N TRP A 131 -2.31 -3.31 9.89
CA TRP A 131 -1.28 -4.31 10.17
C TRP A 131 -1.82 -5.42 11.06
N ALA A 132 -1.15 -6.59 11.02
CA ALA A 132 -1.51 -7.74 11.84
C ALA A 132 -1.37 -7.50 13.35
N ASP A 133 -0.54 -6.53 13.77
CA ASP A 133 -0.38 -6.14 15.17
C ASP A 133 -1.56 -5.30 15.71
N GLY A 134 -2.53 -4.96 14.84
CA GLY A 134 -3.70 -4.13 15.16
C GLY A 134 -3.45 -2.63 15.00
N SER A 135 -2.27 -2.21 14.55
CA SER A 135 -2.05 -0.83 14.12
C SER A 135 -2.75 -0.54 12.79
N SER A 136 -3.03 0.73 12.52
CA SER A 136 -3.52 1.16 11.21
C SER A 136 -3.03 2.55 10.82
N TYR A 137 -2.94 2.78 9.51
CA TYR A 137 -2.62 4.06 8.92
C TYR A 137 -3.61 4.38 7.82
N GLU A 138 -4.20 5.56 7.89
CA GLU A 138 -5.06 6.12 6.84
C GLU A 138 -4.47 7.45 6.39
N GLY A 139 -4.06 7.54 5.13
CA GLY A 139 -3.39 8.74 4.64
C GLY A 139 -2.73 8.57 3.29
N GLN A 140 -1.73 9.41 3.03
CA GLN A 140 -1.01 9.45 1.77
C GLN A 140 0.17 8.47 1.75
N PHE A 141 0.43 7.90 0.57
CA PHE A 141 1.53 7.01 0.28
C PHE A 141 2.33 7.54 -0.92
N CYS A 142 3.65 7.38 -0.88
CA CYS A 142 4.54 7.68 -1.99
C CYS A 142 5.61 6.60 -2.06
N ASP A 143 5.65 5.84 -3.15
CA ASP A 143 6.60 4.74 -3.38
C ASP A 143 6.63 3.73 -2.23
N SER A 144 5.44 3.33 -1.77
CA SER A 144 5.19 2.46 -0.61
C SER A 144 5.49 3.04 0.78
N ASP A 145 6.02 4.25 0.88
CA ASP A 145 6.22 4.92 2.15
C ASP A 145 4.98 5.68 2.61
N LEU A 146 4.71 5.72 3.93
CA LEU A 146 3.81 6.69 4.53
C LEU A 146 4.36 8.10 4.24
N HIS A 147 3.52 8.95 3.67
CA HIS A 147 3.91 10.27 3.18
C HIS A 147 2.77 11.28 3.38
N GLY A 148 3.07 12.58 3.18
CA GLY A 148 2.04 13.63 3.20
C GLY A 148 1.27 13.65 4.51
N HIS A 149 -0.05 13.82 4.47
CA HIS A 149 -0.89 13.79 5.67
C HIS A 149 -1.51 12.41 5.92
N GLY A 150 -1.55 12.00 7.18
CA GLY A 150 -2.21 10.77 7.57
C GLY A 150 -2.42 10.62 9.07
N ILE A 151 -3.21 9.61 9.42
CA ILE A 151 -3.54 9.22 10.79
C ILE A 151 -2.98 7.83 11.03
N TYR A 152 -2.02 7.71 11.95
CA TYR A 152 -1.54 6.43 12.45
C TYR A 152 -2.17 6.14 13.81
N ARG A 153 -2.77 4.96 13.95
CA ARG A 153 -3.39 4.44 15.17
C ARG A 153 -2.60 3.24 15.62
N TRP A 154 -2.05 3.29 16.83
CA TRP A 154 -1.38 2.15 17.44
C TRP A 154 -2.36 1.36 18.31
N PRO A 155 -2.09 0.06 18.52
CA PRO A 155 -2.74 -0.71 19.56
C PRO A 155 -2.64 0.00 20.91
N GLY A 156 -3.70 -0.09 21.71
CA GLY A 156 -3.75 0.57 23.01
C GLY A 156 -4.12 2.05 22.98
N GLY A 157 -4.60 2.59 21.85
CA GLY A 157 -5.29 3.90 21.80
C GLY A 157 -4.38 5.11 21.60
N LYS A 158 -3.09 4.89 21.35
CA LYS A 158 -2.13 5.92 20.94
C LYS A 158 -2.43 6.31 19.47
N GLU A 159 -2.41 7.60 19.15
CA GLU A 159 -2.76 8.13 17.81
C GLU A 159 -1.84 9.28 17.42
N HIS A 160 -1.47 9.36 16.14
CA HIS A 160 -0.81 10.51 15.54
C HIS A 160 -1.59 10.93 14.30
N THR A 161 -1.91 12.21 14.20
CA THR A 161 -2.52 12.84 13.03
C THR A 161 -1.61 13.97 12.58
N GLY A 162 -1.03 13.89 11.39
CA GLY A 162 -0.05 14.88 10.99
C GLY A 162 0.63 14.58 9.67
N GLU A 163 1.70 15.32 9.44
CA GLU A 163 2.59 15.16 8.30
C GLU A 163 3.57 13.98 8.49
N TRP A 164 3.81 13.25 7.40
CA TRP A 164 4.64 12.07 7.28
C TRP A 164 5.61 12.24 6.12
N ARG A 165 6.82 11.73 6.30
CA ARG A 165 7.83 11.68 5.24
C ARG A 165 8.65 10.42 5.40
N ARG A 166 8.59 9.53 4.40
CA ARG A 166 9.39 8.30 4.35
C ARG A 166 9.20 7.44 5.60
N ASN A 167 7.93 7.16 5.93
CA ASN A 167 7.51 6.38 7.11
C ASN A 167 7.73 7.05 8.48
N GLN A 168 8.17 8.32 8.52
CA GLN A 168 8.45 9.03 9.77
C GLN A 168 7.52 10.22 9.98
N MET A 169 7.16 10.51 11.22
CA MET A 169 6.48 11.77 11.57
C MET A 169 7.44 12.93 11.28
N ASN A 170 7.01 13.87 10.44
CA ASN A 170 7.86 14.96 9.96
C ASN A 170 6.98 16.16 9.58
N GLY A 171 7.27 17.37 10.04
CA GLY A 171 6.37 18.52 9.88
C GLY A 171 5.43 18.66 11.07
N ARG A 172 4.21 19.20 10.87
CA ARG A 172 3.26 19.43 11.95
C ARG A 172 2.37 18.22 12.19
N GLY A 173 2.06 17.97 13.46
CA GLY A 173 1.10 16.95 13.83
C GLY A 173 0.66 17.00 15.28
N THR A 174 -0.38 16.22 15.56
CA THR A 174 -0.96 16.01 16.88
C THR A 174 -0.78 14.57 17.28
N PHE A 175 -0.24 14.36 18.46
CA PHE A 175 0.01 13.07 19.06
C PHE A 175 -0.83 12.94 20.32
N LYS A 176 -1.67 11.90 20.39
CA LYS A 176 -2.52 11.60 21.54
C LYS A 176 -2.11 10.28 22.16
N TRP A 177 -1.99 10.26 23.47
CA TRP A 177 -1.76 9.05 24.25
C TRP A 177 -3.06 8.61 24.91
N ALA A 178 -3.18 7.31 25.16
CA ALA A 178 -4.36 6.72 25.78
C ALA A 178 -4.62 7.19 27.21
N ASP A 179 -3.59 7.66 27.91
CA ASP A 179 -3.71 8.25 29.24
C ASP A 179 -4.20 9.71 29.23
N GLY A 180 -4.49 10.27 28.05
CA GLY A 180 -4.99 11.64 27.89
C GLY A 180 -3.89 12.68 27.68
N ARG A 181 -2.60 12.31 27.71
CA ARG A 181 -1.54 13.22 27.27
C ARG A 181 -1.74 13.57 25.79
N MET A 182 -1.32 14.78 25.42
CA MET A 182 -1.36 15.26 24.04
C MET A 182 -0.16 16.13 23.73
N TYR A 183 0.34 16.06 22.50
CA TYR A 183 1.33 16.97 21.95
C TYR A 183 0.81 17.48 20.62
N GLU A 184 0.89 18.78 20.39
CA GLU A 184 0.58 19.42 19.13
C GLU A 184 1.76 20.30 18.75
N GLY A 185 2.41 20.03 17.63
CA GLY A 185 3.60 20.79 17.25
C GLY A 185 4.37 20.16 16.11
N GLU A 186 5.62 20.58 16.00
CA GLU A 186 6.52 20.16 14.94
C GLU A 186 7.28 18.87 15.30
N TYR A 187 7.57 18.10 14.26
CA TYR A 187 8.31 16.83 14.26
C TYR A 187 9.43 16.86 13.23
N ARG A 188 10.56 16.23 13.57
CA ARG A 188 11.63 15.87 12.64
C ARG A 188 12.09 14.46 12.97
N ASP A 189 11.96 13.56 11.99
CA ASP A 189 12.41 12.17 12.05
C ASP A 189 11.91 11.47 13.33
N ASP A 190 10.58 11.49 13.52
CA ASP A 190 9.84 10.93 14.67
C ASP A 190 10.02 11.65 16.02
N LEU A 191 10.89 12.66 16.09
CA LEU A 191 11.16 13.41 17.30
C LEU A 191 10.45 14.76 17.29
N LYS A 192 9.90 15.16 18.44
CA LYS A 192 9.42 16.53 18.65
C LYS A 192 10.58 17.50 18.45
N ASP A 193 10.45 18.42 17.51
CA ASP A 193 11.52 19.35 17.14
C ASP A 193 10.91 20.60 16.52
N GLY A 194 11.28 21.79 16.99
CA GLY A 194 10.62 23.05 16.63
C GLY A 194 9.74 23.56 17.78
N HIS A 195 8.58 24.15 17.48
CA HIS A 195 7.66 24.62 18.51
C HIS A 195 6.51 23.64 18.73
N GLY A 196 6.05 23.48 19.98
CA GLY A 196 4.92 22.60 20.28
C GLY A 196 4.38 22.73 21.69
N ILE A 197 3.11 22.34 21.83
CA ILE A 197 2.35 22.36 23.07
C ILE A 197 2.15 20.94 23.55
N PHE A 198 2.65 20.62 24.75
CA PHE A 198 2.39 19.37 25.44
C PHE A 198 1.37 19.60 26.55
N ARG A 199 0.32 18.78 26.60
CA ARG A 199 -0.76 18.84 27.60
C ARG A 199 -0.78 17.53 28.39
N TRP A 200 -0.90 17.65 29.70
CA TRP A 200 -1.09 16.53 30.61
C TRP A 200 -2.57 16.41 31.03
N PRO A 201 -3.03 15.21 31.44
CA PRO A 201 -4.42 14.97 31.82
C PRO A 201 -4.87 15.77 33.05
N ASP A 202 -3.92 16.16 33.91
CA ASP A 202 -4.16 16.98 35.11
C ASP A 202 -4.41 18.46 34.80
N GLY A 203 -4.37 18.87 33.53
CA GLY A 203 -4.53 20.26 33.08
C GLY A 203 -3.22 21.04 32.99
N LYS A 204 -2.09 20.46 33.41
CA LYS A 204 -0.77 21.05 33.20
C LYS A 204 -0.47 21.13 31.70
N SER A 205 0.26 22.16 31.27
CA SER A 205 0.78 22.22 29.90
C SER A 205 2.15 22.89 29.81
N TYR A 206 2.85 22.61 28.70
CA TYR A 206 4.11 23.21 28.31
C TYR A 206 3.95 23.69 26.87
N ASP A 207 4.14 24.99 26.65
CA ASP A 207 4.07 25.63 25.35
C ASP A 207 5.45 26.24 25.05
N GLY A 208 6.22 25.64 24.13
CA GLY A 208 7.58 26.11 23.89
C GLY A 208 8.37 25.32 22.85
N GLN A 209 9.68 25.54 22.86
CA GLN A 209 10.60 24.93 21.91
C GLN A 209 10.97 23.49 22.31
N TRP A 210 11.20 22.67 21.30
CA TRP A 210 11.59 21.27 21.39
C TRP A 210 12.81 21.02 20.50
N ARG A 211 13.70 20.14 20.94
CA ARG A 211 14.85 19.69 20.14
C ARG A 211 15.12 18.24 20.45
N ALA A 212 15.17 17.41 19.41
CA ALA A 212 15.43 15.97 19.54
C ALA A 212 14.56 15.28 20.62
N GLY A 213 13.27 15.63 20.69
CA GLY A 213 12.31 15.02 21.60
C GLY A 213 12.22 15.64 23.00
N CYS A 214 13.13 16.55 23.36
CA CYS A 214 13.20 17.18 24.68
C CYS A 214 12.76 18.64 24.65
N GLN A 215 12.17 19.14 25.75
CA GLN A 215 11.97 20.59 25.91
C GLN A 215 13.32 21.32 25.79
N HIS A 216 13.32 22.41 25.03
CA HIS A 216 14.50 23.20 24.77
C HIS A 216 14.16 24.70 24.66
N GLY A 217 15.16 25.57 24.67
CA GLY A 217 14.99 27.00 24.45
C GLY A 217 13.97 27.65 25.40
N LYS A 218 13.12 28.54 24.92
CA LYS A 218 12.10 29.20 25.76
C LYS A 218 10.78 28.43 25.73
N GLY A 219 10.12 28.35 26.89
CA GLY A 219 8.77 27.78 26.99
C GLY A 219 8.02 28.25 28.23
N VAL A 220 6.70 28.17 28.17
CA VAL A 220 5.75 28.53 29.22
C VAL A 220 5.13 27.26 29.78
N VAL A 221 5.27 27.06 31.09
CA VAL A 221 4.53 26.04 31.83
C VAL A 221 3.26 26.67 32.38
N VAL A 222 2.13 26.03 32.16
CA VAL A 222 0.85 26.37 32.80
C VAL A 222 0.53 25.25 33.78
N GLU A 223 0.42 25.58 35.05
CA GLU A 223 0.00 24.63 36.09
C GLU A 223 -1.52 24.40 36.02
N PRO A 224 -2.04 23.29 36.60
CA PRO A 224 -3.49 23.04 36.68
C PRO A 224 -4.30 24.18 37.30
N THR A 225 -3.68 24.97 38.18
CA THR A 225 -4.27 26.16 38.81
C THR A 225 -4.37 27.36 37.88
N GLY A 226 -3.84 27.28 36.66
CA GLY A 226 -3.75 28.38 35.69
C GLY A 226 -2.52 29.28 35.85
N VAL A 227 -1.67 29.04 36.86
CA VAL A 227 -0.43 29.79 37.06
C VAL A 227 0.52 29.54 35.90
N ARG A 228 1.01 30.61 35.27
CA ARG A 228 1.93 30.56 34.12
C ARG A 228 3.34 30.93 34.56
N ARG A 229 4.33 30.16 34.12
CA ARG A 229 5.76 30.40 34.38
C ARG A 229 6.56 30.24 33.11
N THR A 230 7.34 31.24 32.74
CA THR A 230 8.24 31.18 31.58
C THR A 230 9.62 30.75 32.02
N GLY A 231 10.24 29.80 31.30
CA GLY A 231 11.59 29.33 31.60
C GLY A 231 12.43 29.05 30.36
N GLU A 232 13.73 28.93 30.58
CA GLU A 232 14.72 28.48 29.59
C GLU A 232 15.08 27.01 29.87
N TRP A 233 15.04 26.16 28.84
CA TRP A 233 15.12 24.71 28.91
C TRP A 233 16.31 24.17 28.12
N VAL A 234 17.00 23.19 28.68
CA VAL A 234 18.07 22.46 28.00
C VAL A 234 17.89 20.97 28.25
N ASN A 235 17.67 20.20 27.18
CA ASN A 235 17.53 18.75 27.20
C ASN A 235 16.50 18.25 28.21
N GLY A 236 15.33 18.90 28.27
CA GLY A 236 14.22 18.50 29.14
C GLY A 236 14.26 19.11 30.55
N GLU A 237 15.31 19.86 30.89
CA GLU A 237 15.45 20.48 32.21
C GLU A 237 15.33 22.01 32.15
N ALA A 238 14.52 22.59 33.03
CA ALA A 238 14.47 24.04 33.23
C ALA A 238 15.76 24.52 33.90
N LYS A 239 16.53 25.36 33.19
CA LYS A 239 17.78 25.94 33.69
C LYS A 239 17.55 27.28 34.39
N ARG A 240 16.55 28.04 33.97
CA ARG A 240 16.22 29.35 34.54
C ARG A 240 14.73 29.65 34.39
N TRP A 241 14.13 30.28 35.39
CA TRP A 241 12.81 30.91 35.30
C TRP A 241 12.97 32.40 35.00
N LEU A 242 12.18 32.90 34.05
CA LEU A 242 12.12 34.31 33.71
C LEU A 242 11.07 34.98 34.61
N ALA A 243 11.41 36.18 35.08
CA ALA A 243 10.52 37.01 35.89
C ALA A 243 9.37 37.59 35.06
#